data_AF-A0A7L0KP28-F1
#
_entry.id   AF-A0A7L0KP28-F1
#
_cell.length_a   1.000
_cell.length_b   1.000
_cell.length_c   1.000
_cell.angle_alpha   90.00
_cell.angle_beta   90.00
_cell.angle_gamma   90.00
#
_symmetry.space_group_name_H-M   'P 1'
#
loop_
_entity.id
_entity.type
_entity.pdbx_description
1 polymer ?
#
loop_
_entity_poly.entity_id
_entity_poly.type
_entity_poly.pdbx_seq_one_letter_code
_entity_poly.pdbx_strand_id
1 'polypeptide(L)'
;ATFKGWMDIMYAAVDSRNVLDQPKYEDNLYMYLYFVIFIIFGSFFTLNLFIGVIIDNFNQQKKKISQDIFMTEEQKKYYNAMKKLGSKKPQKPIPRPANKFQGMVFDFVTKQAFDISIMILICLNMVTMMVETDDQSEDMENILYWINLVFIVLFTGEFVLKLISLRHYYFTIGWNIFDFVVVILSIVGMFLAEMIEKYFVSPTLFRVIRLARIGRILRLIKGAKGIRTLLFALMMSLPALFNIGLLLFLVMFIYAIFGMSNFAYVKREVGIDDMFNFETFGNSMICLFQITTSAGWDGLLAPILNSGEPDCDPHKDHPGSSVKGDCGNPSVGIFFFVSYIIISFLVVVNMYIAVILENFSV
;
A
#
# COMPACT_ATOMS: atom_id res chain seq x y z
N ALA A 1 12.65 -20.60 6.99
CA ALA A 1 12.68 -19.38 7.83
C ALA A 1 11.69 -18.31 7.35
N THR A 2 11.60 -18.04 6.04
CA THR A 2 10.69 -17.03 5.46
C THR A 2 9.24 -17.51 5.24
N PHE A 3 8.92 -18.76 5.59
CA PHE A 3 7.60 -19.39 5.41
C PHE A 3 7.08 -19.49 3.95
N LYS A 4 7.99 -19.44 2.97
CA LYS A 4 7.70 -19.75 1.56
C LYS A 4 8.49 -20.97 1.12
N GLY A 5 7.92 -21.80 0.25
CA GLY A 5 8.47 -23.09 -0.19
C GLY A 5 8.58 -24.16 0.91
N TRP A 6 8.22 -23.84 2.16
CA TRP A 6 8.43 -24.74 3.30
C TRP A 6 7.47 -25.93 3.33
N MET A 7 6.32 -25.83 2.66
CA MET A 7 5.31 -26.89 2.64
C MET A 7 5.80 -28.10 1.86
N ASP A 8 6.35 -27.90 0.66
CA ASP A 8 6.86 -28.99 -0.19
C ASP A 8 8.01 -29.73 0.49
N ILE A 9 8.89 -28.99 1.16
CA ILE A 9 10.00 -29.56 1.96
C ILE A 9 9.45 -30.37 3.14
N MET A 10 8.44 -29.84 3.84
CA MET A 10 7.86 -30.48 5.01
C MET A 10 7.10 -31.75 4.66
N TYR A 11 6.32 -31.74 3.57
CA TYR A 11 5.62 -32.93 3.08
C TYR A 11 6.61 -34.02 2.66
N ALA A 12 7.65 -33.66 1.90
CA ALA A 12 8.70 -34.62 1.52
C ALA A 12 9.44 -35.21 2.75
N ALA A 13 9.67 -34.41 3.79
CA ALA A 13 10.30 -34.87 5.02
C ALA A 13 9.41 -35.81 5.84
N VAL A 14 8.11 -35.53 5.93
CA VAL A 14 7.14 -36.37 6.68
C VAL A 14 6.87 -37.70 5.96
N ASP A 15 6.87 -37.69 4.63
CA ASP A 15 6.69 -38.90 3.83
C ASP A 15 7.98 -39.74 3.69
N SER A 16 9.11 -39.23 4.21
CA SER A 16 10.41 -39.86 4.08
C SER A 16 10.54 -41.16 4.88
N ARG A 17 11.20 -42.16 4.26
CA ARG A 17 11.54 -43.45 4.86
C ARG A 17 13.06 -43.60 4.94
N ASN A 18 13.62 -44.67 4.38
CA ASN A 18 15.07 -44.83 4.25
C ASN A 18 15.58 -44.35 2.88
N VAL A 19 16.89 -44.23 2.75
CA VAL A 19 17.54 -43.95 1.47
C VAL A 19 17.22 -45.10 0.50
N LEU A 20 16.85 -44.75 -0.74
CA LEU A 20 16.39 -45.67 -1.80
C LEU A 20 14.97 -46.25 -1.66
N ASP A 21 14.26 -45.92 -0.58
CA ASP A 21 12.86 -46.33 -0.39
C ASP A 21 11.90 -45.27 -0.93
N GLN A 22 10.88 -45.68 -1.70
CA GLN A 22 9.81 -44.78 -2.16
C GLN A 22 9.12 -44.09 -0.96
N PRO A 23 8.91 -42.76 -0.94
CA PRO A 23 8.16 -42.10 0.13
C PRO A 23 6.75 -42.69 0.31
N LYS A 24 6.28 -42.75 1.55
CA LYS A 24 4.93 -43.21 1.88
C LYS A 24 4.24 -42.14 2.71
N TYR A 25 2.99 -41.85 2.35
CA TYR A 25 2.19 -40.82 3.00
C TYR A 25 2.20 -40.97 4.53
N GLU A 26 2.67 -39.92 5.20
CA GLU A 26 2.74 -39.79 6.67
C GLU A 26 3.49 -40.91 7.41
N ASP A 27 4.49 -41.55 6.79
CA ASP A 27 5.28 -42.60 7.44
C ASP A 27 6.10 -42.09 8.64
N ASN A 28 6.63 -40.86 8.55
CA ASN A 28 7.46 -40.22 9.58
C ASN A 28 6.81 -38.93 10.13
N LEU A 29 5.58 -39.07 10.65
CA LEU A 29 4.76 -37.96 11.16
C LEU A 29 5.48 -37.04 12.17
N TYR A 30 6.37 -37.57 13.01
CA TYR A 30 7.05 -36.77 14.03
C TYR A 30 8.07 -35.77 13.47
N MET A 31 8.42 -35.84 12.18
CA MET A 31 9.31 -34.86 11.54
C MET A 31 8.74 -33.44 11.52
N TYR A 32 7.42 -33.25 11.69
CA TYR A 32 6.86 -31.91 11.94
C TYR A 32 7.53 -31.21 13.14
N LEU A 33 7.91 -31.95 14.18
CA LEU A 33 8.56 -31.38 15.36
C LEU A 33 9.91 -30.71 15.02
N TYR A 34 10.65 -31.24 14.05
CA TYR A 34 11.90 -30.62 13.59
C TYR A 34 11.65 -29.20 13.07
N PHE A 35 10.66 -29.03 12.18
CA PHE A 35 10.33 -27.72 11.63
C PHE A 35 9.79 -26.76 12.69
N VAL A 36 8.94 -27.24 13.60
CA VAL A 36 8.43 -26.43 14.72
C VAL A 36 9.58 -25.91 15.60
N ILE A 37 10.50 -26.80 16.00
CA ILE A 37 11.67 -26.44 16.80
C ILE A 37 12.55 -25.45 16.03
N PHE A 38 12.80 -25.67 14.74
CA PHE A 38 13.59 -24.75 13.92
C PHE A 38 12.92 -23.38 13.76
N ILE A 39 11.59 -23.31 13.63
CA ILE A 39 10.87 -22.03 13.55
C ILE A 39 11.01 -21.26 14.87
N ILE A 40 10.85 -21.94 16.01
CA ILE A 40 11.01 -21.32 17.33
C ILE A 40 12.45 -20.82 17.52
N PHE A 41 13.45 -21.69 17.35
CA PHE A 41 14.83 -21.35 17.66
C PHE A 41 15.56 -20.63 16.53
N GLY A 42 15.51 -21.17 15.32
CA GLY A 42 16.23 -20.64 14.18
C GLY A 42 15.60 -19.37 13.59
N SER A 43 14.28 -19.21 13.67
CA SER A 43 13.60 -18.03 13.09
C SER A 43 13.22 -17.01 14.16
N PHE A 44 12.42 -17.38 15.17
CA PHE A 44 11.92 -16.41 16.15
C PHE A 44 13.03 -15.81 17.04
N PHE A 45 13.90 -16.63 17.66
CA PHE A 45 14.99 -16.09 18.48
C PHE A 45 16.04 -15.33 17.66
N THR A 46 16.45 -15.86 16.51
CA THR A 46 17.42 -15.17 15.62
C THR A 46 16.89 -13.82 15.15
N LEU A 47 15.62 -13.73 14.73
CA LEU A 47 14.99 -12.48 14.31
C LEU A 47 14.93 -11.47 15.46
N ASN A 48 14.56 -11.91 16.67
CA ASN A 48 14.53 -11.04 17.84
C ASN A 48 15.92 -10.50 18.19
N LEU A 49 16.95 -11.35 18.16
CA LEU A 49 18.34 -10.93 18.38
C LEU A 49 18.78 -9.92 17.32
N PHE A 50 18.49 -10.21 16.06
CA PHE A 50 18.85 -9.37 14.93
C PHE A 50 18.20 -7.98 15.03
N ILE A 51 16.89 -7.92 15.26
CA ILE A 51 16.17 -6.65 15.45
C ILE A 51 16.71 -5.90 16.67
N GLY A 52 16.97 -6.60 17.78
CA GLY A 52 17.53 -6.00 18.99
C GLY A 52 18.88 -5.32 18.76
N VAL A 53 19.81 -6.01 18.08
CA VAL A 53 21.14 -5.47 17.74
C VAL A 53 21.03 -4.27 16.81
N ILE A 54 20.18 -4.34 15.79
CA ILE A 54 20.01 -3.24 14.84
C ILE A 54 19.44 -2.00 15.54
N ILE A 55 18.39 -2.17 16.35
CA ILE A 55 17.78 -1.05 17.09
C ILE A 55 18.80 -0.41 18.05
N ASP A 56 19.56 -1.22 18.79
CA ASP A 56 20.59 -0.70 19.68
C ASP A 56 21.69 0.06 18.90
N ASN A 57 22.15 -0.49 17.78
CA ASN A 57 23.12 0.18 16.91
C ASN A 57 22.58 1.53 16.40
N PHE A 58 21.34 1.58 15.92
CA PHE A 58 20.69 2.82 15.50
C PHE A 58 20.58 3.84 16.63
N ASN A 59 20.20 3.41 17.84
CA ASN A 59 20.13 4.27 19.00
C ASN A 59 21.51 4.84 19.38
N GLN A 60 22.57 4.04 19.30
CA GLN A 60 23.94 4.52 19.52
C GLN A 60 24.38 5.51 18.45
N GLN A 61 24.08 5.26 17.17
CA GLN A 61 24.37 6.20 16.08
C GLN A 61 23.60 7.52 16.25
N LYS A 62 22.31 7.45 16.60
CA LYS A 62 21.48 8.63 16.85
C LYS A 62 22.04 9.48 17.99
N LYS A 63 22.53 8.86 19.08
CA LYS A 63 23.18 9.56 20.19
C LYS A 63 24.50 10.24 19.78
N LYS A 64 25.30 9.62 18.91
CA LYS A 64 26.58 10.19 18.44
C LYS A 64 26.39 11.36 17.48
N ILE A 65 25.45 11.21 16.54
CA ILE A 65 25.24 12.19 15.45
C ILE A 65 24.27 13.31 15.91
N SER A 66 23.54 13.13 17.02
CA SER A 66 22.60 14.09 17.63
C SER A 66 21.55 14.65 16.64
N GLN A 67 21.36 13.98 15.52
CA GLN A 67 20.47 14.37 14.43
C GLN A 67 19.86 13.12 13.79
N ASP A 68 18.71 13.29 13.14
CA ASP A 68 18.09 12.21 12.38
C ASP A 68 18.96 11.82 11.18
N ILE A 69 19.15 10.49 11.05
CA ILE A 69 20.12 9.84 10.16
C ILE A 69 19.57 9.74 8.72
N PHE A 70 18.25 9.65 8.56
CA PHE A 70 17.59 9.37 7.28
C PHE A 70 17.11 10.61 6.53
N MET A 71 17.37 11.82 7.02
CA MET A 71 16.89 13.06 6.41
C MET A 71 18.03 13.99 6.02
N THR A 72 17.91 14.60 4.83
CA THR A 72 18.82 15.66 4.38
C THR A 72 18.59 16.95 5.16
N GLU A 73 19.54 17.89 5.10
CA GLU A 73 19.41 19.20 5.78
C GLU A 73 18.21 20.01 5.30
N GLU A 74 17.85 19.93 4.02
CA GLU A 74 16.67 20.60 3.47
C GLU A 74 15.36 19.94 3.94
N GLN A 75 15.31 18.61 3.96
CA GLN A 75 14.17 17.87 4.49
C GLN A 75 13.95 18.17 5.97
N LYS A 76 15.02 18.37 6.75
CA LYS A 76 14.93 18.82 8.16
C LYS A 76 14.27 20.19 8.30
N LYS A 77 14.54 21.14 7.39
CA LYS A 77 13.86 22.45 7.40
C LYS A 77 12.36 22.29 7.15
N TYR A 78 11.98 21.42 6.19
CA TYR A 78 10.58 21.10 5.90
C TYR A 78 9.89 20.40 7.08
N TYR A 79 10.53 19.38 7.67
CA TYR A 79 10.07 18.69 8.87
C TYR A 79 9.79 19.67 10.02
N ASN A 80 10.74 20.58 10.30
CA ASN A 80 10.57 21.59 11.35
C ASN A 80 9.41 22.56 11.06
N ALA A 81 9.16 22.90 9.78
CA ALA A 81 8.01 23.69 9.39
C ALA A 81 6.68 22.94 9.57
N MET A 82 6.63 21.65 9.21
CA MET A 82 5.45 20.79 9.44
C MET A 82 5.17 20.57 10.93
N LYS A 83 6.20 20.36 11.74
CA LYS A 83 6.06 20.23 13.21
C LYS A 83 5.40 21.47 13.81
N LYS A 84 5.78 22.67 13.35
CA LYS A 84 5.13 23.93 13.76
C LYS A 84 3.66 24.03 13.31
N LEU A 85 3.27 23.38 12.21
CA LEU A 85 1.88 23.31 11.77
C LEU A 85 1.03 22.43 12.71
N GLY A 86 1.60 21.34 13.22
CA GLY A 86 0.94 20.47 14.21
C GLY A 86 0.76 21.15 15.58
N SER A 87 1.73 21.96 16.01
CA SER A 87 1.70 22.67 17.31
C SER A 87 1.03 24.06 17.27
N LYS A 88 0.14 24.32 16.30
CA LYS A 88 -0.37 25.68 16.04
C LYS A 88 -1.22 26.23 17.20
N LYS A 89 -0.98 27.50 17.56
CA LYS A 89 -1.83 28.30 18.46
C LYS A 89 -3.27 28.38 17.91
N PRO A 90 -4.30 28.47 18.78
CA PRO A 90 -5.69 28.59 18.33
C PRO A 90 -5.85 29.79 17.39
N GLN A 91 -6.55 29.56 16.27
CA GLN A 91 -6.84 30.63 15.31
C GLN A 91 -7.79 31.65 15.97
N LYS A 92 -7.62 32.94 15.64
CA LYS A 92 -8.57 33.97 16.10
C LYS A 92 -9.99 33.60 15.62
N PRO A 93 -11.02 33.79 16.46
CA PRO A 93 -12.39 33.49 16.07
C PRO A 93 -12.78 34.33 14.85
N ILE A 94 -13.50 33.72 13.92
CA ILE A 94 -13.94 34.37 12.69
C ILE A 94 -14.99 35.43 13.04
N PRO A 95 -14.87 36.67 12.54
CA PRO A 95 -15.82 37.72 12.86
C PRO A 95 -17.20 37.42 12.28
N ARG A 96 -18.24 37.57 13.10
CA ARG A 96 -19.64 37.43 12.69
C ARG A 96 -19.97 38.45 11.58
N PRO A 97 -20.67 38.06 10.51
CA PRO A 97 -21.12 39.00 9.49
C PRO A 97 -22.10 40.03 10.06
N ALA A 98 -22.01 41.28 9.56
CA ALA A 98 -22.85 42.39 10.01
C ALA A 98 -24.32 42.27 9.56
N ASN A 99 -24.56 41.60 8.43
CA ASN A 99 -25.89 41.41 7.87
C ASN A 99 -26.72 40.46 8.75
N LYS A 100 -27.95 40.85 9.11
CA LYS A 100 -28.82 40.06 10.01
C LYS A 100 -29.07 38.64 9.51
N PHE A 101 -29.39 38.47 8.22
CA PHE A 101 -29.62 37.16 7.62
C PHE A 101 -28.37 36.27 7.62
N GLN A 102 -27.23 36.80 7.15
CA GLN A 102 -25.96 36.07 7.19
C GLN A 102 -25.50 35.75 8.62
N GLY A 103 -25.80 36.64 9.57
CA GLY A 103 -25.54 36.44 11.00
C GLY A 103 -26.33 35.25 11.56
N MET A 104 -27.61 35.12 11.21
CA MET A 104 -28.41 33.95 11.62
C MET A 104 -27.88 32.64 11.02
N VAL A 105 -27.49 32.66 9.74
CA VAL A 105 -26.88 31.48 9.09
C VAL A 105 -25.54 31.13 9.76
N PHE A 106 -24.72 32.13 10.08
CA PHE A 106 -23.46 31.94 10.79
C PHE A 106 -23.68 31.34 12.19
N ASP A 107 -24.66 31.84 12.94
CA ASP A 107 -24.98 31.35 14.28
C ASP A 107 -25.54 29.91 14.23
N PHE A 108 -26.20 29.52 13.14
CA PHE A 108 -26.67 28.14 12.93
C PHE A 108 -25.52 27.19 12.56
N VAL A 109 -24.69 27.55 11.57
CA VAL A 109 -23.59 26.72 11.07
C VAL A 109 -22.49 26.52 12.12
N THR A 110 -22.28 27.49 13.00
CA THR A 110 -21.23 27.42 14.05
C THR A 110 -21.64 26.56 15.25
N LYS A 111 -22.91 26.13 15.34
CA LYS A 111 -23.36 25.26 16.44
C LYS A 111 -22.77 23.85 16.29
N GLN A 112 -22.31 23.30 17.42
CA GLN A 112 -21.83 21.91 17.49
C GLN A 112 -22.85 20.89 16.97
N ALA A 113 -24.15 21.14 17.17
CA ALA A 113 -25.22 20.28 16.67
C ALA A 113 -25.22 20.15 15.13
N PHE A 114 -24.85 21.21 14.41
CA PHE A 114 -24.74 21.18 12.95
C PHE A 114 -23.57 20.30 12.51
N ASP A 115 -22.40 20.43 13.13
CA ASP A 115 -21.25 19.56 12.81
C ASP A 115 -21.55 18.08 13.13
N ILE A 116 -22.28 17.80 14.23
CA ILE A 116 -22.69 16.43 14.59
C ILE A 116 -23.70 15.86 13.56
N SER A 117 -24.67 16.66 13.10
CA SER A 117 -25.65 16.18 12.12
C SER A 117 -25.00 15.86 10.77
N ILE A 118 -24.06 16.69 10.30
CA ILE A 118 -23.26 16.39 9.10
C ILE A 118 -22.46 15.11 9.28
N MET A 119 -21.86 14.89 10.46
CA MET A 119 -21.11 13.66 10.74
C MET A 119 -22.00 12.41 10.64
N ILE A 120 -23.23 12.47 11.17
CA ILE A 120 -24.21 11.38 11.04
C ILE A 120 -24.57 11.14 9.57
N LEU A 121 -24.80 12.21 8.79
CA LEU A 121 -25.09 12.08 7.35
C LEU A 121 -23.94 11.43 6.57
N ILE A 122 -22.68 11.74 6.91
CA ILE A 122 -21.51 11.07 6.32
C ILE A 122 -21.51 9.58 6.66
N CYS A 123 -21.80 9.21 7.91
CA CYS A 123 -21.90 7.80 8.30
C CYS A 123 -23.03 7.07 7.55
N LEU A 124 -24.19 7.71 7.39
CA LEU A 124 -25.29 7.14 6.60
C LEU A 124 -24.91 6.96 5.12
N ASN A 125 -24.20 7.93 4.52
CA ASN A 125 -23.71 7.80 3.14
C ASN A 125 -22.66 6.69 3.00
N MET A 126 -21.83 6.47 4.02
CA MET A 126 -20.90 5.34 4.03
C MET A 126 -21.67 4.00 4.03
N VAL A 127 -22.72 3.87 4.85
CA VAL A 127 -23.55 2.66 4.86
C VAL A 127 -24.15 2.41 3.48
N THR A 128 -24.64 3.44 2.78
CA THR A 128 -25.19 3.23 1.42
C THR A 128 -24.16 2.71 0.42
N MET A 129 -22.89 3.10 0.56
CA MET A 129 -21.82 2.55 -0.27
C MET A 129 -21.49 1.09 0.07
N MET A 130 -21.74 0.64 1.31
CA MET A 130 -21.50 -0.75 1.73
C MET A 130 -22.57 -1.72 1.24
N VAL A 131 -23.75 -1.24 0.81
CA VAL A 131 -24.84 -2.08 0.32
C VAL A 131 -24.70 -2.43 -1.17
N GLU A 132 -23.84 -1.73 -1.92
CA GLU A 132 -23.58 -2.04 -3.34
C GLU A 132 -23.00 -3.46 -3.51
N THR A 133 -23.54 -4.22 -4.48
CA THR A 133 -23.12 -5.60 -4.79
C THR A 133 -22.92 -5.81 -6.29
N ASP A 134 -22.15 -6.83 -6.68
CA ASP A 134 -21.67 -7.06 -8.08
C ASP A 134 -22.79 -7.47 -9.06
N ASP A 135 -23.93 -7.96 -8.58
CA ASP A 135 -25.11 -8.34 -9.38
C ASP A 135 -26.41 -7.87 -8.71
N GLN A 136 -26.61 -6.55 -8.60
CA GLN A 136 -27.81 -5.98 -7.99
C GLN A 136 -28.95 -5.79 -9.00
N SER A 137 -30.20 -5.88 -8.53
CA SER A 137 -31.38 -5.62 -9.37
C SER A 137 -31.41 -4.15 -9.83
N GLU A 138 -32.01 -3.89 -10.99
CA GLU A 138 -32.20 -2.54 -11.53
C GLU A 138 -32.93 -1.63 -10.54
N ASP A 139 -33.91 -2.16 -9.81
CA ASP A 139 -34.62 -1.42 -8.74
C ASP A 139 -33.67 -0.97 -7.64
N MET A 140 -32.73 -1.82 -7.23
CA MET A 140 -31.76 -1.50 -6.19
C MET A 140 -30.77 -0.44 -6.68
N GLU A 141 -30.29 -0.55 -7.92
CA GLU A 141 -29.41 0.45 -8.52
C GLU A 141 -30.11 1.82 -8.61
N ASN A 142 -31.38 1.84 -9.04
CA ASN A 142 -32.19 3.06 -9.11
C ASN A 142 -32.40 3.68 -7.72
N ILE A 143 -32.73 2.88 -6.71
CA ILE A 143 -32.89 3.36 -5.33
C ILE A 143 -31.59 3.97 -4.81
N LEU A 144 -30.46 3.27 -5.00
CA LEU A 144 -29.15 3.75 -4.57
C LEU A 144 -28.73 5.02 -5.32
N TYR A 145 -29.07 5.15 -6.61
CA TYR A 145 -28.83 6.38 -7.38
C TYR A 145 -29.55 7.58 -6.76
N TRP A 146 -30.86 7.46 -6.50
CA TRP A 146 -31.66 8.54 -5.91
C TRP A 146 -31.18 8.90 -4.50
N ILE A 147 -30.83 7.90 -3.67
CA ILE A 147 -30.27 8.15 -2.34
C ILE A 147 -28.93 8.89 -2.46
N ASN A 148 -28.04 8.48 -3.38
CA ASN A 148 -26.77 9.16 -3.60
C ASN A 148 -26.94 10.60 -4.10
N LEU A 149 -27.94 10.87 -4.94
CA LEU A 149 -28.30 12.22 -5.36
C LEU A 149 -28.72 13.09 -4.17
N VAL A 150 -29.57 12.57 -3.27
CA VAL A 150 -29.98 13.27 -2.05
C VAL A 150 -28.76 13.65 -1.19
N PHE A 151 -27.80 12.73 -0.99
CA PHE A 151 -26.58 13.05 -0.26
C PHE A 151 -25.74 14.14 -0.93
N ILE A 152 -25.62 14.12 -2.26
CA ILE A 152 -24.89 15.16 -3.00
C ILE A 152 -25.56 16.52 -2.78
N VAL A 153 -26.89 16.59 -2.87
CA VAL A 153 -27.64 17.82 -2.62
C VAL A 153 -27.44 18.32 -1.18
N LEU A 154 -27.52 17.42 -0.19
CA LEU A 154 -27.30 17.79 1.22
C LEU A 154 -25.89 18.32 1.48
N PHE A 155 -24.84 17.65 0.97
CA PHE A 155 -23.45 18.11 1.14
C PHE A 155 -23.14 19.39 0.34
N THR A 156 -23.78 19.57 -0.82
CA THR A 156 -23.70 20.83 -1.56
C THR A 156 -24.37 21.95 -0.78
N GLY A 157 -25.52 21.67 -0.14
CA GLY A 157 -26.21 22.60 0.76
C GLY A 157 -25.35 22.98 1.96
N GLU A 158 -24.69 22.02 2.61
CA GLU A 158 -23.71 22.27 3.68
C GLU A 158 -22.62 23.24 3.21
N PHE A 159 -22.00 22.94 2.06
CA PHE A 159 -20.97 23.80 1.47
C PHE A 159 -21.47 25.23 1.24
N VAL A 160 -22.63 25.38 0.60
CA VAL A 160 -23.22 26.70 0.31
C VAL A 160 -23.52 27.47 1.60
N LEU A 161 -24.09 26.82 2.63
CA LEU A 161 -24.36 27.44 3.93
C LEU A 161 -23.07 27.90 4.63
N LYS A 162 -22.01 27.09 4.59
CA LYS A 162 -20.69 27.46 5.11
C LYS A 162 -20.04 28.59 4.31
N LEU A 163 -20.21 28.62 2.98
CA LEU A 163 -19.67 29.67 2.14
C LEU A 163 -20.35 31.01 2.40
N ILE A 164 -21.68 31.03 2.52
CA ILE A 164 -22.46 32.24 2.81
C ILE A 164 -22.12 32.79 4.21
N SER A 165 -21.94 31.93 5.20
CA SER A 165 -21.63 32.35 6.58
C SER A 165 -20.17 32.82 6.74
N LEU A 166 -19.19 32.05 6.23
CA LEU A 166 -17.76 32.29 6.45
C LEU A 166 -17.11 33.17 5.38
N ARG A 167 -17.70 33.30 4.17
CA ARG A 167 -17.18 34.11 3.07
C ARG A 167 -15.73 33.72 2.72
N HIS A 168 -14.81 34.68 2.64
CA HIS A 168 -13.39 34.41 2.38
C HIS A 168 -12.70 33.60 3.49
N TYR A 169 -13.21 33.62 4.73
CA TYR A 169 -12.67 32.79 5.82
C TYR A 169 -12.96 31.30 5.62
N TYR A 170 -13.87 30.92 4.70
CA TYR A 170 -14.06 29.52 4.35
C TYR A 170 -12.76 28.88 3.85
N PHE A 171 -12.05 29.58 2.96
CA PHE A 171 -10.83 29.11 2.30
C PHE A 171 -9.55 29.21 3.15
N THR A 172 -9.62 29.75 4.38
CA THR A 172 -8.46 29.75 5.29
C THR A 172 -8.35 28.43 6.07
N ILE A 173 -9.43 27.65 6.13
CA ILE A 173 -9.50 26.38 6.85
C ILE A 173 -9.29 25.22 5.87
N GLY A 174 -8.17 24.51 5.97
CA GLY A 174 -7.83 23.41 5.05
C GLY A 174 -8.88 22.30 4.97
N TRP A 175 -9.56 21.98 6.08
CA TRP A 175 -10.65 21.00 6.10
C TRP A 175 -11.88 21.43 5.28
N ASN A 176 -12.14 22.74 5.21
CA ASN A 176 -13.22 23.27 4.38
C ASN A 176 -12.83 23.23 2.89
N ILE A 177 -11.56 23.50 2.55
CA ILE A 177 -11.05 23.35 1.18
C ILE A 177 -11.19 21.88 0.73
N PHE A 178 -10.80 20.93 1.58
CA PHE A 178 -10.96 19.50 1.31
C PHE A 178 -12.43 19.12 1.08
N ASP A 179 -13.32 19.57 1.97
CA ASP A 179 -14.76 19.37 1.85
C ASP A 179 -15.30 19.89 0.50
N PHE A 180 -14.94 21.13 0.14
CA PHE A 180 -15.28 21.73 -1.16
C PHE A 180 -14.81 20.90 -2.36
N VAL A 181 -13.54 20.46 -2.37
CA VAL A 181 -13.01 19.61 -3.45
C VAL A 181 -13.82 18.33 -3.60
N VAL A 182 -14.17 17.68 -2.48
CA VAL A 182 -14.98 16.45 -2.49
C VAL A 182 -16.41 16.72 -3.01
N VAL A 183 -17.02 17.86 -2.69
CA VAL A 183 -18.34 18.24 -3.27
C VAL A 183 -18.23 18.41 -4.79
N ILE A 184 -17.21 19.13 -5.27
CA ILE A 184 -17.03 19.35 -6.71
C ILE A 184 -16.79 18.02 -7.45
N LEU A 185 -15.90 17.16 -6.95
CA LEU A 185 -15.66 15.84 -7.53
C LEU A 185 -16.93 14.97 -7.55
N SER A 186 -17.78 15.11 -6.54
CA SER A 186 -19.06 14.40 -6.46
C SER A 186 -20.06 14.83 -7.52
N ILE A 187 -20.16 16.14 -7.77
CA ILE A 187 -21.03 16.70 -8.82
C ILE A 187 -20.48 16.32 -10.20
N VAL A 188 -19.17 16.49 -10.41
CA VAL A 188 -18.49 16.12 -11.66
C VAL A 188 -18.66 14.63 -11.96
N GLY A 189 -18.52 13.76 -10.96
CA GLY A 189 -18.71 12.32 -11.12
C GLY A 189 -20.12 11.93 -11.55
N MET A 190 -21.15 12.64 -11.07
CA MET A 190 -22.55 12.44 -11.49
C MET A 190 -22.77 12.85 -12.95
N PHE A 191 -22.37 14.06 -13.34
CA PHE A 191 -22.52 14.52 -14.72
C PHE A 191 -21.68 13.71 -15.71
N LEU A 192 -20.51 13.24 -15.30
CA LEU A 192 -19.68 12.35 -16.13
C LEU A 192 -20.35 11.01 -16.36
N ALA A 193 -21.12 10.46 -15.41
CA ALA A 193 -21.84 9.20 -15.61
C ALA A 193 -22.85 9.33 -16.77
N GLU A 194 -23.67 10.38 -16.76
CA GLU A 194 -24.65 10.66 -17.83
C GLU A 194 -23.99 10.92 -19.19
N MET A 195 -22.85 11.61 -19.20
CA MET A 195 -22.08 11.84 -20.42
C MET A 195 -21.45 10.55 -20.97
N ILE A 196 -20.95 9.68 -20.10
CA ILE A 196 -20.28 8.43 -20.51
C ILE A 196 -21.27 7.46 -21.14
N GLU A 197 -22.47 7.31 -20.58
CA GLU A 197 -23.56 6.52 -21.18
C GLU A 197 -23.90 7.01 -22.60
N LYS A 198 -23.80 8.32 -22.82
CA LYS A 198 -24.08 8.93 -24.12
C LYS A 198 -22.93 8.84 -25.12
N TYR A 199 -21.68 8.79 -24.67
CA TYR A 199 -20.49 8.95 -25.52
C TYR A 199 -19.54 7.72 -25.61
N PHE A 200 -19.99 6.51 -25.25
CA PHE A 200 -19.21 5.25 -25.38
C PHE A 200 -17.76 5.36 -24.82
N VAL A 201 -17.62 5.95 -23.63
CA VAL A 201 -16.31 6.05 -22.97
C VAL A 201 -15.93 4.72 -22.31
N SER A 202 -14.63 4.43 -22.19
CA SER A 202 -14.09 3.20 -21.57
C SER A 202 -14.70 2.92 -20.18
N PRO A 203 -15.21 1.70 -19.93
CA PRO A 203 -15.69 1.26 -18.60
C PRO A 203 -14.66 1.40 -17.49
N THR A 204 -13.37 1.35 -17.82
CA THR A 204 -12.27 1.50 -16.84
C THR A 204 -12.22 2.92 -16.26
N LEU A 205 -12.42 3.94 -17.09
CA LEU A 205 -12.42 5.33 -16.64
C LEU A 205 -13.60 5.60 -15.69
N PHE A 206 -14.74 4.99 -15.98
CA PHE A 206 -15.93 5.08 -15.13
C PHE A 206 -15.70 4.49 -13.73
N ARG A 207 -15.05 3.32 -13.66
CA ARG A 207 -14.67 2.71 -12.37
C ARG A 207 -13.76 3.64 -11.56
N VAL A 208 -12.79 4.30 -12.20
CA VAL A 208 -11.87 5.25 -11.53
C VAL A 208 -12.61 6.50 -11.05
N ILE A 209 -13.52 7.08 -11.85
CA ILE A 209 -14.32 8.25 -11.44
C ILE A 209 -15.20 7.90 -10.24
N ARG A 210 -15.80 6.70 -10.22
CA ARG A 210 -16.58 6.21 -9.08
C ARG A 210 -15.74 6.14 -7.79
N LEU A 211 -14.40 5.97 -7.85
CA LEU A 211 -13.55 6.01 -6.64
C LEU A 211 -13.52 7.38 -5.96
N ALA A 212 -13.76 8.48 -6.68
CA ALA A 212 -13.76 9.82 -6.10
C ALA A 212 -14.80 9.99 -4.97
N ARG A 213 -15.89 9.19 -4.99
CA ARG A 213 -16.91 9.19 -3.94
C ARG A 213 -16.38 8.72 -2.58
N ILE A 214 -15.31 7.91 -2.55
CA ILE A 214 -14.62 7.49 -1.31
C ILE A 214 -14.06 8.70 -0.55
N GLY A 215 -13.74 9.80 -1.25
CA GLY A 215 -13.29 11.04 -0.63
C GLY A 215 -14.27 11.62 0.39
N ARG A 216 -15.57 11.30 0.30
CA ARG A 216 -16.58 11.71 1.28
C ARG A 216 -16.35 11.05 2.65
N ILE A 217 -15.95 9.79 2.67
CA ILE A 217 -15.68 9.03 3.91
C ILE A 217 -14.49 9.64 4.66
N LEU A 218 -13.48 10.13 3.93
CA LEU A 218 -12.32 10.82 4.52
C LEU A 218 -12.69 12.07 5.32
N ARG A 219 -13.89 12.66 5.13
CA ARG A 219 -14.38 13.77 5.95
C ARG A 219 -14.57 13.39 7.43
N LEU A 220 -14.80 12.11 7.74
CA LEU A 220 -14.88 11.61 9.13
C LEU A 220 -13.59 11.86 9.92
N ILE A 221 -12.44 11.91 9.23
CA ILE A 221 -11.13 12.17 9.84
C ILE A 221 -11.12 13.54 10.54
N LYS A 222 -11.89 14.53 10.06
CA LYS A 222 -11.98 15.86 10.68
C LYS A 222 -12.40 15.78 12.15
N GLY A 223 -13.38 14.94 12.46
CA GLY A 223 -13.96 14.76 13.80
C GLY A 223 -13.13 13.85 14.71
N ALA A 224 -12.38 12.91 14.15
CA ALA A 224 -11.62 11.91 14.89
C ALA A 224 -10.23 12.42 15.30
N LYS A 225 -10.13 13.14 16.43
CA LYS A 225 -8.86 13.71 16.93
C LYS A 225 -7.72 12.68 16.99
N GLY A 226 -7.98 11.47 17.49
CA GLY A 226 -6.98 10.40 17.58
C GLY A 226 -6.41 9.97 16.22
N ILE A 227 -7.29 9.75 15.24
CA ILE A 227 -6.90 9.38 13.87
C ILE A 227 -6.04 10.48 13.23
N ARG A 228 -6.40 11.76 13.42
CA ARG A 228 -5.60 12.88 12.91
C ARG A 228 -4.19 12.90 13.49
N THR A 229 -4.03 12.59 14.77
CA THR A 229 -2.70 12.50 15.40
C THR A 229 -1.86 11.40 14.75
N LEU A 230 -2.45 10.22 14.51
CA LEU A 230 -1.77 9.11 13.84
C LEU A 230 -1.40 9.45 12.39
N LEU A 231 -2.32 10.03 11.62
CA LEU A 231 -2.05 10.47 10.24
C LEU A 231 -1.01 11.58 10.17
N PHE A 232 -0.99 12.48 11.15
CA PHE A 232 0.04 13.50 11.25
C PHE A 232 1.41 12.87 11.51
N ALA A 233 1.52 11.93 12.46
CA ALA A 233 2.76 11.20 12.71
C ALA A 233 3.25 10.46 11.46
N LEU A 234 2.34 9.80 10.72
CA LEU A 234 2.66 9.19 9.43
C LEU A 234 3.21 10.22 8.44
N MET A 235 2.56 11.38 8.30
CA MET A 235 3.01 12.45 7.39
C MET A 235 4.40 12.99 7.77
N MET A 236 4.71 13.09 9.06
CA MET A 236 6.03 13.50 9.55
C MET A 236 7.12 12.47 9.19
N SER A 237 6.78 11.20 9.07
CA SER A 237 7.72 10.12 8.70
C SER A 237 7.99 10.01 7.18
N LEU A 238 7.15 10.63 6.33
CA LEU A 238 7.24 10.52 4.86
C LEU A 238 8.59 10.95 4.27
N PRO A 239 9.26 12.03 4.71
CA PRO A 239 10.54 12.44 4.12
C PRO A 239 11.63 11.38 4.29
N ALA A 240 11.74 10.78 5.49
CA ALA A 240 12.69 9.70 5.75
C ALA A 240 12.33 8.43 4.96
N LEU A 241 11.03 8.09 4.92
CA LEU A 241 10.50 6.95 4.17
C LEU A 241 10.81 7.06 2.66
N PHE A 242 10.68 8.26 2.09
CA PHE A 242 10.96 8.52 0.69
C PHE A 242 12.43 8.22 0.32
N ASN A 243 13.39 8.60 1.17
CA ASN A 243 14.80 8.33 0.92
C ASN A 243 15.13 6.83 0.93
N ILE A 244 14.57 6.09 1.89
CA ILE A 244 14.73 4.63 1.96
C ILE A 244 14.02 3.96 0.77
N GLY A 245 12.83 4.44 0.40
CA GLY A 245 12.07 3.96 -0.76
C GLY A 245 12.81 4.18 -2.07
N LEU A 246 13.51 5.31 -2.24
CA LEU A 246 14.34 5.58 -3.42
C LEU A 246 15.51 4.59 -3.51
N LEU A 247 16.18 4.32 -2.38
CA LEU A 247 17.23 3.29 -2.33
C LEU A 247 16.68 1.90 -2.71
N LEU A 248 15.52 1.52 -2.17
CA LEU A 248 14.86 0.25 -2.51
C LEU A 248 14.50 0.18 -4.00
N PHE A 249 13.97 1.28 -4.56
CA PHE A 249 13.65 1.39 -5.98
C PHE A 249 14.88 1.24 -6.87
N LEU A 250 16.01 1.84 -6.48
CA LEU A 250 17.28 1.66 -7.19
C LEU A 250 17.74 0.20 -7.18
N VAL A 251 17.66 -0.47 -6.04
CA VAL A 251 18.00 -1.91 -5.93
C VAL A 251 17.06 -2.74 -6.82
N MET A 252 15.75 -2.51 -6.77
CA MET A 252 14.78 -3.17 -7.66
C MET A 252 15.12 -2.97 -9.13
N PHE A 253 15.46 -1.74 -9.52
CA PHE A 253 15.80 -1.40 -10.90
C PHE A 253 17.01 -2.20 -11.41
N ILE A 254 18.07 -2.30 -10.60
CA ILE A 254 19.28 -3.06 -10.96
C ILE A 254 18.96 -4.55 -11.11
N TYR A 255 18.23 -5.13 -10.16
CA TYR A 255 17.84 -6.54 -10.22
C TYR A 255 16.85 -6.81 -11.36
N ALA A 256 16.00 -5.85 -11.75
CA ALA A 256 15.08 -6.02 -12.87
C ALA A 256 15.84 -6.18 -14.18
N ILE A 257 16.83 -5.32 -14.43
CA ILE A 257 17.69 -5.43 -15.63
C ILE A 257 18.44 -6.76 -15.65
N PHE A 258 19.02 -7.16 -14.51
CA PHE A 258 19.74 -8.43 -14.42
C PHE A 258 18.80 -9.63 -14.60
N GLY A 259 17.59 -9.59 -14.02
CA GLY A 259 16.58 -10.63 -14.18
C GLY A 259 16.14 -10.78 -15.63
N MET A 260 15.91 -9.66 -16.33
CA MET A 260 15.56 -9.67 -17.74
C MET A 260 16.62 -10.33 -18.62
N SER A 261 17.89 -9.98 -18.40
CA SER A 261 18.97 -10.50 -19.25
C SER A 261 19.23 -12.00 -19.04
N ASN A 262 18.93 -12.53 -17.85
CA ASN A 262 19.27 -13.91 -17.48
C ASN A 262 18.07 -14.87 -17.49
N PHE A 263 16.86 -14.40 -17.20
CA PHE A 263 15.72 -15.27 -16.92
C PHE A 263 14.54 -15.11 -17.89
N ALA A 264 14.64 -14.25 -18.92
CA ALA A 264 13.56 -14.00 -19.87
C ALA A 264 13.07 -15.26 -20.61
N TYR A 265 13.98 -16.20 -20.91
CA TYR A 265 13.67 -17.40 -21.70
C TYR A 265 13.47 -18.67 -20.87
N VAL A 266 13.51 -18.55 -19.53
CA VAL A 266 13.34 -19.71 -18.65
C VAL A 266 11.95 -20.31 -18.87
N LYS A 267 11.89 -21.64 -18.90
CA LYS A 267 10.65 -22.39 -19.08
C LYS A 267 9.58 -21.92 -18.09
N ARG A 268 8.38 -21.64 -18.61
CA ARG A 268 7.22 -21.25 -17.81
C ARG A 268 6.73 -22.45 -17.02
N GLU A 269 6.78 -22.37 -15.70
CA GLU A 269 6.32 -23.39 -14.77
C GLU A 269 5.68 -22.71 -13.55
N VAL A 270 5.94 -23.20 -12.34
CA VAL A 270 5.41 -22.60 -11.10
C VAL A 270 5.94 -21.18 -10.97
N GLY A 271 5.05 -20.21 -10.74
CA GLY A 271 5.40 -18.82 -10.46
C GLY A 271 5.82 -17.97 -11.66
N ILE A 272 6.30 -18.55 -12.77
CA ILE A 272 6.58 -17.83 -14.02
C ILE A 272 5.49 -18.16 -15.05
N ASP A 273 4.64 -17.18 -15.35
CA ASP A 273 3.54 -17.30 -16.31
C ASP A 273 3.56 -16.19 -17.38
N ASP A 274 2.50 -16.09 -18.18
CA ASP A 274 2.40 -15.13 -19.29
C ASP A 274 2.40 -13.66 -18.83
N MET A 275 2.01 -13.39 -17.57
CA MET A 275 1.89 -12.05 -16.99
C MET A 275 3.01 -11.74 -15.99
N PHE A 276 3.40 -12.71 -15.17
CA PHE A 276 4.46 -12.61 -14.17
C PHE A 276 5.70 -13.37 -14.65
N ASN A 277 6.57 -12.67 -15.37
CA ASN A 277 7.82 -13.22 -15.90
C ASN A 277 8.92 -12.16 -15.98
N PHE A 278 10.10 -12.55 -16.48
CA PHE A 278 11.25 -11.68 -16.68
C PHE A 278 11.47 -11.29 -18.14
N GLU A 279 10.45 -11.40 -19.01
CA GLU A 279 10.62 -11.10 -20.45
C GLU A 279 10.75 -9.60 -20.73
N THR A 280 10.06 -8.77 -19.94
CA THR A 280 10.07 -7.32 -20.08
C THR A 280 10.41 -6.62 -18.76
N PHE A 281 10.80 -5.35 -18.85
CA PHE A 281 11.10 -4.54 -17.67
C PHE A 281 9.91 -4.36 -16.74
N GLY A 282 8.71 -4.13 -17.31
CA GLY A 282 7.48 -3.99 -16.52
C GLY A 282 7.17 -5.25 -15.72
N ASN A 283 7.19 -6.42 -16.37
CA ASN A 283 6.91 -7.70 -15.71
C ASN A 283 7.95 -8.00 -14.63
N SER A 284 9.24 -7.76 -14.93
CA SER A 284 10.33 -7.97 -13.97
C SER A 284 10.20 -7.08 -12.72
N MET A 285 9.79 -5.82 -12.90
CA MET A 285 9.54 -4.91 -11.77
C MET A 285 8.37 -5.38 -10.90
N ILE A 286 7.32 -5.94 -11.49
CA ILE A 286 6.18 -6.50 -10.74
C ILE A 286 6.62 -7.73 -9.94
N CYS A 287 7.39 -8.65 -10.56
CA CYS A 287 7.94 -9.81 -9.88
C CYS A 287 8.84 -9.41 -8.70
N LEU A 288 9.74 -8.44 -8.89
CA LEU A 288 10.61 -7.96 -7.81
C LEU A 288 9.84 -7.21 -6.72
N PHE A 289 8.81 -6.46 -7.07
CA PHE A 289 7.92 -5.84 -6.08
C PHE A 289 7.23 -6.91 -5.21
N GLN A 290 6.78 -8.01 -5.80
CA GLN A 290 6.24 -9.14 -5.05
C GLN A 290 7.30 -9.75 -4.10
N ILE A 291 8.52 -10.03 -4.60
CA ILE A 291 9.59 -10.64 -3.82
C ILE A 291 10.14 -9.68 -2.74
N THR A 292 9.96 -8.36 -2.86
CA THR A 292 10.33 -7.38 -1.81
C THR A 292 9.66 -7.71 -0.48
N THR A 293 8.45 -8.29 -0.53
CA THR A 293 7.72 -8.77 0.66
C THR A 293 8.11 -10.20 1.06
N SER A 294 9.13 -10.77 0.42
CA SER A 294 9.53 -12.18 0.44
C SER A 294 8.42 -13.15 0.05
N ALA A 295 7.43 -12.71 -0.74
CA ALA A 295 6.32 -13.57 -1.18
C ALA A 295 6.61 -14.22 -2.54
N GLY A 296 6.34 -15.53 -2.67
CA GLY A 296 6.36 -16.26 -3.93
C GLY A 296 7.73 -16.36 -4.62
N TRP A 297 8.82 -16.06 -3.91
CA TRP A 297 10.18 -16.18 -4.44
C TRP A 297 10.57 -17.64 -4.72
N ASP A 298 9.99 -18.57 -3.97
CA ASP A 298 10.12 -20.02 -4.10
C ASP A 298 9.58 -20.50 -5.45
N GLY A 299 8.39 -20.02 -5.82
CA GLY A 299 7.79 -20.30 -7.13
C GLY A 299 8.67 -19.77 -8.26
N LEU A 300 9.08 -18.50 -8.19
CA LEU A 300 9.91 -17.89 -9.24
C LEU A 300 11.30 -18.54 -9.38
N LEU A 301 11.87 -19.06 -8.28
CA LEU A 301 13.17 -19.73 -8.30
C LEU A 301 13.08 -21.15 -8.89
N ALA A 302 11.99 -21.88 -8.65
CA ALA A 302 11.84 -23.29 -9.04
C ALA A 302 12.19 -23.58 -10.51
N PRO A 303 11.60 -22.91 -11.52
CA PRO A 303 11.94 -23.16 -12.92
C PRO A 303 13.39 -22.78 -13.29
N ILE A 304 14.02 -21.87 -12.53
CA ILE A 304 15.40 -21.42 -12.78
C ILE A 304 16.41 -22.47 -12.29
N LEU A 305 16.01 -23.37 -11.39
CA LEU A 305 16.84 -24.48 -10.92
C LEU A 305 16.92 -25.65 -11.92
N ASN A 306 16.06 -25.68 -12.94
CA ASN A 306 16.08 -26.71 -13.97
C ASN A 306 17.17 -26.39 -15.01
N SER A 307 18.11 -27.31 -15.22
CA SER A 307 19.31 -27.07 -16.05
C SER A 307 19.55 -28.09 -17.17
N GLY A 308 18.77 -29.17 -17.26
CA GLY A 308 18.85 -30.12 -18.37
C GLY A 308 17.57 -30.93 -18.55
N GLU A 309 17.57 -31.81 -19.55
CA GLU A 309 16.47 -32.73 -19.84
C GLU A 309 16.29 -33.76 -18.71
N PRO A 310 15.04 -34.16 -18.36
CA PRO A 310 13.76 -33.85 -19.02
C PRO A 310 13.10 -32.54 -18.55
N ASP A 311 13.69 -31.83 -17.60
CA ASP A 311 13.05 -30.69 -16.93
C ASP A 311 13.05 -29.43 -17.80
N CYS A 312 14.06 -29.24 -18.65
CA CYS A 312 14.12 -28.16 -19.65
C CYS A 312 14.77 -28.63 -20.97
N ASP A 313 14.61 -27.86 -22.04
CA ASP A 313 15.18 -28.13 -23.36
C ASP A 313 16.28 -27.10 -23.68
N PRO A 314 17.57 -27.51 -23.75
CA PRO A 314 18.68 -26.60 -24.04
C PRO A 314 18.74 -26.15 -25.51
N HIS A 315 17.96 -26.77 -26.39
CA HIS A 315 17.96 -26.53 -27.83
C HIS A 315 16.67 -25.93 -28.36
N LYS A 316 15.73 -25.59 -27.49
CA LYS A 316 14.46 -24.96 -27.84
C LYS A 316 14.67 -23.68 -28.65
N ASP A 317 14.09 -23.63 -29.83
CA ASP A 317 14.10 -22.45 -30.68
C ASP A 317 12.98 -21.48 -30.27
N HIS A 318 13.33 -20.19 -30.14
CA HIS A 318 12.38 -19.11 -29.85
C HIS A 318 12.17 -18.26 -31.12
N PRO A 319 11.01 -18.34 -31.80
CA PRO A 319 10.79 -17.60 -33.04
C PRO A 319 11.02 -16.09 -32.87
N GLY A 320 11.90 -15.51 -33.69
CA GLY A 320 12.23 -14.08 -33.63
C GLY A 320 13.38 -13.70 -32.70
N SER A 321 14.01 -14.66 -32.02
CA SER A 321 15.23 -14.46 -31.21
C SER A 321 16.38 -15.34 -31.71
N SER A 322 17.62 -14.89 -31.49
CA SER A 322 18.83 -15.68 -31.74
C SER A 322 19.21 -16.59 -30.55
N VAL A 323 18.52 -16.46 -29.42
CA VAL A 323 18.77 -17.25 -28.20
C VAL A 323 18.12 -18.62 -28.34
N LYS A 324 18.84 -19.67 -27.92
CA LYS A 324 18.36 -21.05 -27.88
C LYS A 324 18.33 -21.57 -26.46
N GLY A 325 17.36 -22.44 -26.19
CA GLY A 325 17.15 -23.12 -24.92
C GLY A 325 16.20 -22.37 -23.98
N ASP A 326 15.58 -23.12 -23.07
CA ASP A 326 14.73 -22.59 -21.98
C ASP A 326 15.18 -23.02 -20.58
N CYS A 327 16.41 -23.54 -20.48
CA CYS A 327 17.02 -23.94 -19.21
C CYS A 327 17.49 -22.74 -18.38
N GLY A 328 17.28 -22.82 -17.07
CA GLY A 328 17.80 -21.87 -16.11
C GLY A 328 19.27 -22.13 -15.76
N ASN A 329 19.86 -21.18 -15.03
CA ASN A 329 21.17 -21.34 -14.43
C ASN A 329 21.01 -21.39 -12.90
N PRO A 330 21.13 -22.58 -12.27
CA PRO A 330 20.85 -22.75 -10.85
C PRO A 330 21.73 -21.88 -9.96
N SER A 331 23.03 -21.77 -10.28
CA SER A 331 23.98 -20.98 -9.50
C SER A 331 23.64 -19.49 -9.54
N VAL A 332 23.32 -18.95 -10.72
CA VAL A 332 22.95 -17.54 -10.88
C VAL A 332 21.57 -17.27 -10.26
N GLY A 333 20.62 -18.18 -10.43
CA GLY A 333 19.29 -18.10 -9.82
C GLY A 333 19.36 -18.04 -8.30
N ILE A 334 20.04 -19.01 -7.66
CA ILE A 334 20.20 -19.04 -6.20
C ILE A 334 20.83 -17.75 -5.70
N PHE A 335 21.93 -17.30 -6.33
CA PHE A 335 22.58 -16.05 -5.95
C PHE A 335 21.63 -14.85 -6.08
N PHE A 336 20.91 -14.73 -7.19
CA PHE A 336 19.99 -13.63 -7.45
C PHE A 336 18.90 -13.52 -6.38
N PHE A 337 18.15 -14.60 -6.11
CA PHE A 337 17.04 -14.56 -5.16
C PHE A 337 17.52 -14.42 -3.71
N VAL A 338 18.55 -15.17 -3.31
CA VAL A 338 19.04 -15.12 -1.92
C VAL A 338 19.64 -13.75 -1.61
N SER A 339 20.47 -13.19 -2.50
CA SER A 339 21.04 -11.86 -2.30
C SER A 339 19.96 -10.77 -2.28
N TYR A 340 18.97 -10.84 -3.18
CA TYR A 340 17.87 -9.89 -3.21
C TYR A 340 17.01 -9.93 -1.94
N ILE A 341 16.67 -11.11 -1.43
CA ILE A 341 15.90 -11.27 -0.19
C ILE A 341 16.65 -10.68 1.00
N ILE A 342 17.97 -10.92 1.10
CA ILE A 342 18.79 -10.36 2.18
C ILE A 342 18.84 -8.83 2.09
N ILE A 343 19.11 -8.27 0.90
CA ILE A 343 19.22 -6.81 0.72
C ILE A 343 17.86 -6.14 0.97
N SER A 344 16.78 -6.65 0.39
CA SER A 344 15.43 -6.09 0.58
C SER A 344 15.00 -6.17 2.04
N PHE A 345 15.27 -7.28 2.73
CA PHE A 345 15.00 -7.41 4.17
C PHE A 345 15.75 -6.35 4.99
N LEU A 346 17.04 -6.12 4.74
CA LEU A 346 17.81 -5.09 5.43
C LEU A 346 17.23 -3.68 5.21
N VAL A 347 16.86 -3.35 3.97
CA VAL A 347 16.28 -2.04 3.62
C VAL A 347 14.91 -1.85 4.27
N VAL A 348 14.05 -2.88 4.23
CA VAL A 348 12.70 -2.84 4.82
C VAL A 348 12.77 -2.78 6.36
N VAL A 349 13.70 -3.48 7.01
CA VAL A 349 13.90 -3.36 8.46
C VAL A 349 14.31 -1.93 8.85
N ASN A 350 15.20 -1.30 8.10
CA ASN A 350 15.57 0.10 8.32
C ASN A 350 14.36 1.04 8.17
N MET A 351 13.47 0.75 7.22
CA MET A 351 12.21 1.48 7.04
C MET A 351 11.30 1.37 8.27
N TYR A 352 11.12 0.16 8.82
CA TYR A 352 10.33 -0.06 10.04
C TYR A 352 10.91 0.70 11.23
N ILE A 353 12.23 0.65 11.41
CA ILE A 353 12.91 1.37 12.50
C ILE A 353 12.71 2.88 12.37
N ALA A 354 12.84 3.44 11.16
CA ALA A 354 12.61 4.86 10.92
C ALA A 354 11.18 5.27 11.32
N VAL A 355 10.17 4.52 10.91
CA VAL A 355 8.76 4.81 11.23
C VAL A 355 8.48 4.66 12.74
N ILE A 356 9.00 3.61 13.37
CA ILE A 356 8.82 3.36 14.80
C ILE A 356 9.46 4.48 15.64
N LEU A 357 10.70 4.86 15.33
CA LEU A 357 11.41 5.92 16.05
C LEU A 357 10.73 7.29 15.93
N GLU A 358 10.15 7.62 14.77
CA GLU A 358 9.37 8.86 14.60
C GLU A 358 8.08 8.83 15.43
N ASN A 359 7.35 7.70 15.43
CA ASN A 359 6.11 7.56 16.19
C ASN A 359 6.32 7.66 17.71
N PHE A 360 7.46 7.20 18.24
CA PHE A 360 7.80 7.34 19.67
C PHE A 360 8.40 8.70 20.03
N SER A 361 8.68 9.57 19.05
CA SER A 361 9.20 10.93 19.27
C SER A 361 8.12 12.00 19.40
N VAL A 362 6.87 11.64 19.07
CA VAL A 362 5.64 12.44 19.25
C VAL A 362 5.08 12.20 20.64
#